data_AF-A0A922M9J2-F1
#
_entry.id   AF-A0A922M9J2-F1
#
_cell.length_a   1.000
_cell.length_b   1.000
_cell.length_c   1.000
_cell.angle_alpha   90.00
_cell.angle_beta   90.00
_cell.angle_gamma   90.00
#
_symmetry.space_group_name_H-M   'P 1'
#
loop_
_entity.id
_entity.type
_entity.pdbx_description
1 polymer ?
#
loop_
_entity_poly.entity_id
_entity_poly.type
_entity_poly.pdbx_seq_one_letter_code
_entity_poly.pdbx_strand_id
1 'polypeptide(L)'
;MFKTENPQSVVKKSYFRAIFNRDFNLGFGNPRTDVCSKCIELDGKIKTENDQKYEKKKDLMIEKRVHKLRAKAFFRLLQEKSEDMTTCSFDCQKNNPLPYLTKAHTTVAKYISTILRLFRVILKIT
;
A
#
# COMPACT_ATOMS: atom_id res chain seq x y z
N MET A 1 -1.43 7.90 19.36
CA MET A 1 -0.15 8.17 20.03
C MET A 1 -0.33 9.37 20.95
N PHE A 2 0.22 10.57 20.75
CA PHE A 2 0.19 11.60 21.82
C PHE A 2 -1.19 11.97 22.41
N LYS A 3 -2.19 12.29 21.57
CA LYS A 3 -3.56 12.62 22.05
C LYS A 3 -4.35 11.42 22.57
N THR A 4 -3.99 10.22 22.13
CA THR A 4 -4.63 8.98 22.61
C THR A 4 -4.19 8.68 24.05
N GLU A 5 -2.92 8.94 24.34
CA GLU A 5 -2.32 8.75 25.67
C GLU A 5 -2.58 9.93 26.61
N ASN A 6 -2.79 11.14 26.07
CA ASN A 6 -2.99 12.37 26.84
C ASN A 6 -4.24 13.13 26.36
N PRO A 7 -5.45 12.65 26.69
CA PRO A 7 -6.70 13.20 26.18
C PRO A 7 -7.00 14.63 26.69
N GLN A 8 -6.48 15.01 27.86
CA GLN A 8 -6.66 16.35 28.45
C GLN A 8 -5.69 17.41 27.88
N SER A 9 -4.78 17.01 26.98
CA SER A 9 -3.83 17.95 26.39
C SER A 9 -4.52 18.94 25.44
N VAL A 10 -4.39 20.22 25.74
CA VAL A 10 -4.85 21.34 24.90
C VAL A 10 -3.98 21.52 23.66
N VAL A 11 -2.80 20.88 23.63
CA VAL A 11 -1.79 21.09 22.60
C VAL A 11 -2.21 20.44 21.28
N LYS A 12 -2.22 21.26 20.22
CA LYS A 12 -2.54 20.81 18.85
C LYS A 12 -1.30 20.21 18.18
N LYS A 13 -1.50 19.26 17.27
CA LYS A 13 -0.43 18.67 16.43
C LYS A 13 0.38 19.74 15.68
N SER A 14 -0.26 20.86 15.32
CA SER A 14 0.39 22.00 14.66
C SER A 14 1.50 22.63 15.49
N TYR A 15 1.39 22.63 16.82
CA TYR A 15 2.41 23.16 17.72
C TYR A 15 3.73 22.40 17.58
N PHE A 16 3.68 21.07 17.71
CA PHE A 16 4.85 20.20 17.53
C PHE A 16 5.41 20.29 16.10
N ARG A 17 4.54 20.34 15.08
CA ARG A 17 4.97 20.50 13.69
C ARG A 17 5.74 21.80 13.47
N ALA A 18 5.34 22.90 14.13
CA ALA A 18 6.05 24.17 14.04
C ALA A 18 7.45 24.10 14.65
N ILE A 19 7.58 23.48 15.82
CA ILE A 19 8.89 23.26 16.48
C ILE A 19 9.80 22.41 15.59
N PHE A 20 9.31 21.27 15.09
CA PHE A 20 10.10 20.40 14.23
C PHE A 20 10.53 21.06 12.92
N ASN A 21 9.65 21.85 12.31
CA ASN A 21 9.98 22.57 11.08
C ASN A 21 10.96 23.72 11.33
N ARG A 22 10.77 24.51 12.39
CA ARG A 22 11.57 25.72 12.68
C ARG A 22 12.93 25.40 13.31
N ASP A 23 12.91 24.54 14.33
CA ASP A 23 14.07 24.34 15.21
C ASP A 23 14.92 23.14 14.75
N PHE A 24 14.34 22.20 13.98
CA PHE A 24 15.01 20.98 13.53
C PHE A 24 15.02 20.78 12.00
N ASN A 25 14.36 21.66 11.24
CA ASN A 25 14.19 21.53 9.78
C ASN A 25 13.64 20.15 9.33
N LEU A 26 12.81 19.52 10.17
CA LEU A 26 12.21 18.21 9.90
C LEU A 26 10.86 18.37 9.21
N GLY A 27 10.87 18.40 7.88
CA GLY A 27 9.65 18.42 7.07
C GLY A 27 8.94 17.06 7.06
N PHE A 28 7.79 16.95 7.72
CA PHE A 28 6.92 15.78 7.58
C PHE A 28 6.16 15.83 6.25
N GLY A 29 6.72 15.16 5.23
CA GLY A 29 5.98 14.80 4.03
C GLY A 29 4.99 13.66 4.32
N ASN A 30 3.94 13.55 3.51
CA ASN A 30 3.18 12.31 3.52
C ASN A 30 4.10 11.19 2.98
N PRO A 31 4.17 10.03 3.64
CA PRO A 31 4.90 8.90 3.10
C PRO A 31 4.40 8.66 1.68
N ARG A 32 5.34 8.46 0.74
CA ARG A 32 4.97 8.18 -0.65
C ARG A 32 4.20 6.87 -0.64
N THR A 33 2.90 6.97 -0.91
CA THR A 33 2.05 5.78 -1.03
C THR A 33 2.34 5.16 -2.37
N ASP A 34 2.62 3.87 -2.38
CA ASP A 34 2.78 3.13 -3.63
C ASP A 34 1.46 3.22 -4.41
N VAL A 35 1.58 3.68 -5.66
CA VAL A 35 0.46 3.79 -6.58
C VAL A 35 0.50 2.56 -7.48
N CYS A 36 -0.65 1.92 -7.69
CA CYS A 36 -0.70 0.75 -8.56
C CYS A 36 -0.28 1.13 -10.00
N SER A 37 0.30 0.18 -10.73
CA SER A 37 0.80 0.39 -12.09
C SER A 37 -0.26 0.97 -13.04
N LYS A 38 -1.53 0.54 -12.89
CA LYS A 38 -2.65 1.03 -13.70
C LYS A 38 -2.97 2.50 -13.43
N CYS A 39 -2.91 2.95 -12.18
CA CYS A 39 -3.10 4.36 -11.84
C CYS A 39 -1.99 5.22 -12.44
N ILE A 40 -0.74 4.76 -12.39
CA ILE A 40 0.42 5.46 -12.99
C ILE A 40 0.24 5.55 -14.51
N GLU A 41 -0.14 4.45 -15.16
CA GLU A 41 -0.37 4.39 -16.60
C GLU A 41 -1.48 5.37 -17.03
N LEU A 42 -2.64 5.34 -16.37
CA LEU A 42 -3.76 6.23 -16.68
C LEU A 42 -3.41 7.69 -16.43
N ASP A 43 -2.66 8.00 -15.37
CA ASP A 43 -2.16 9.36 -15.13
C ASP A 43 -1.19 9.83 -16.21
N GLY A 44 -0.32 8.95 -16.70
CA GLY A 44 0.53 9.25 -17.84
C GLY A 44 -0.29 9.59 -19.08
N LYS A 45 -1.25 8.73 -19.44
CA LYS A 45 -2.12 8.92 -20.62
C LYS A 45 -2.93 10.22 -20.53
N ILE A 46 -3.52 10.52 -19.38
CA ILE A 46 -4.32 11.75 -19.18
C ILE A 46 -3.46 13.01 -19.37
N LYS A 47 -2.20 12.98 -18.93
CA LYS A 47 -1.26 14.11 -19.08
C LYS A 47 -0.80 14.31 -20.52
N THR A 48 -0.66 13.23 -21.28
CA THR A 48 -0.19 13.27 -22.67
C THR A 48 -1.32 13.56 -23.68
N GLU A 49 -2.58 13.31 -23.34
CA GLU A 49 -3.69 13.54 -24.25
C GLU A 49 -4.03 15.04 -24.38
N ASN A 50 -3.86 15.59 -25.59
CA ASN A 50 -4.14 16.98 -25.93
C ASN A 50 -5.65 17.26 -26.09
N ASP A 51 -6.06 18.52 -25.94
CA ASP A 51 -7.48 18.93 -25.91
C ASP A 51 -8.24 18.69 -27.22
N GLN A 52 -7.54 18.48 -28.34
CA GLN A 52 -8.13 18.06 -29.62
C GLN A 52 -8.84 16.69 -29.54
N LYS A 53 -8.52 15.85 -28.53
CA LYS A 53 -9.18 14.56 -28.28
C LYS A 53 -9.87 14.57 -26.91
N TYR A 54 -10.69 15.60 -26.68
CA TYR A 54 -11.42 15.81 -25.42
C TYR A 54 -12.19 14.57 -24.94
N GLU A 55 -12.92 13.89 -25.83
CA GLU A 55 -13.69 12.68 -25.46
C GLU A 55 -12.79 11.56 -24.94
N LYS A 56 -11.65 11.32 -25.58
CA LYS A 56 -10.70 10.28 -25.15
C LYS A 56 -10.07 10.60 -23.80
N LYS A 57 -9.79 11.87 -23.53
CA LYS A 57 -9.31 12.33 -22.21
C LYS A 57 -10.36 12.12 -21.13
N LYS A 58 -11.63 12.41 -21.43
CA LYS A 58 -12.76 12.17 -20.55
C LYS A 58 -12.94 10.68 -20.25
N ASP A 59 -12.84 9.81 -21.26
CA ASP A 59 -12.92 8.36 -21.08
C ASP A 59 -11.82 7.83 -20.15
N LEU A 60 -10.57 8.29 -20.32
CA LEU A 60 -9.45 7.93 -19.45
C LEU A 60 -9.67 8.39 -17.99
N MET A 61 -10.25 9.58 -17.80
CA MET A 61 -10.62 10.08 -16.47
C MET A 61 -11.74 9.24 -15.83
N ILE A 62 -12.72 8.82 -16.61
CA ILE A 62 -13.80 7.93 -16.17
C ILE A 62 -13.22 6.56 -15.78
N GLU A 63 -12.36 5.97 -16.63
CA GLU A 63 -11.70 4.69 -16.36
C GLU A 63 -10.92 4.76 -15.04
N LYS A 64 -10.15 5.83 -14.84
CA LYS A 64 -9.40 6.07 -13.59
C LYS A 64 -10.33 6.17 -12.38
N ARG A 65 -11.46 6.87 -12.52
CA ARG A 65 -12.45 7.02 -11.45
C ARG A 65 -13.07 5.68 -11.09
N VAL A 66 -13.49 4.90 -12.08
CA VAL A 66 -14.06 3.56 -11.89
C VAL A 66 -13.05 2.63 -11.22
N HIS A 67 -11.78 2.64 -11.66
CA HIS A 67 -10.71 1.86 -11.04
C HIS A 67 -10.56 2.17 -9.55
N LYS A 68 -10.55 3.46 -9.15
CA LYS A 68 -10.47 3.86 -7.74
C LYS A 68 -11.70 3.43 -6.93
N LEU A 69 -12.89 3.52 -7.52
CA LEU A 69 -14.13 3.08 -6.86
C LEU A 69 -14.13 1.57 -6.63
N ARG A 70 -13.70 0.78 -7.62
CA ARG A 70 -13.56 -0.68 -7.49
C ARG A 70 -12.56 -1.05 -6.40
N ALA A 71 -11.40 -0.40 -6.36
CA ALA A 71 -10.41 -0.63 -5.31
C ALA A 71 -10.99 -0.31 -3.92
N LYS A 72 -11.69 0.82 -3.77
CA LYS A 72 -12.34 1.19 -2.51
C LYS A 72 -13.39 0.17 -2.08
N ALA A 73 -14.23 -0.30 -3.02
CA ALA A 73 -15.23 -1.34 -2.74
C ALA A 73 -14.56 -2.65 -2.31
N PHE A 74 -13.52 -3.09 -3.03
CA PHE A 74 -12.73 -4.27 -2.69
C PHE A 74 -12.16 -4.21 -1.27
N PHE A 75 -11.51 -3.10 -0.88
CA PHE A 75 -10.97 -2.96 0.46
C PHE A 75 -12.03 -2.89 1.55
N ARG A 76 -13.27 -2.47 1.24
CA ARG A 76 -14.39 -2.55 2.19
C ARG A 76 -14.81 -3.99 2.41
N LEU A 77 -14.95 -4.77 1.33
CA LEU A 77 -15.26 -6.19 1.42
C LEU A 77 -14.16 -6.96 2.18
N LEU A 78 -12.88 -6.61 1.98
CA LEU A 78 -11.76 -7.23 2.68
C LEU A 78 -11.77 -6.97 4.20
N GLN A 79 -12.46 -5.93 4.65
CA GLN A 79 -12.59 -5.61 6.08
C GLN A 79 -13.78 -6.31 6.74
N GLU A 80 -14.65 -6.97 5.96
CA GLU A 80 -15.74 -7.75 6.51
C GLU A 80 -15.18 -8.93 7.29
N LYS A 81 -15.66 -9.10 8.52
CA LYS A 81 -15.26 -10.19 9.41
C LYS A 81 -16.45 -11.13 9.57
N SER A 82 -16.24 -12.41 9.34
CA SER A 82 -17.17 -13.46 9.77
C SER A 82 -16.55 -14.23 10.95
N GLU A 83 -17.41 -14.77 11.81
CA GLU A 83 -17.00 -15.50 13.02
C GLU A 83 -16.14 -16.73 12.69
N ASP A 84 -16.33 -17.32 11.50
CA ASP A 84 -15.58 -18.48 11.00
C ASP A 84 -14.37 -18.13 10.10
N MET A 85 -13.93 -16.87 10.07
CA MET A 85 -12.84 -16.42 9.18
C MET A 85 -11.59 -15.98 9.94
N THR A 86 -10.48 -16.66 9.66
CA THR A 86 -9.14 -16.24 10.08
C THR A 86 -8.41 -15.58 8.91
N THR A 87 -8.16 -14.27 9.00
CA THR A 87 -7.46 -13.51 7.96
C THR A 87 -5.96 -13.45 8.25
N CYS A 88 -5.14 -14.01 7.35
CA CYS A 88 -3.69 -13.91 7.40
C CYS A 88 -3.19 -12.93 6.33
N SER A 89 -2.42 -11.91 6.72
CA SER A 89 -1.77 -10.97 5.81
C SER A 89 -0.27 -11.20 5.77
N PHE A 90 0.31 -11.35 4.58
CA PHE A 90 1.74 -11.48 4.38
C PHE A 90 2.26 -10.19 3.73
N ASP A 91 3.12 -9.47 4.44
CA ASP A 91 3.85 -8.34 3.85
C ASP A 91 5.03 -8.90 3.04
N CYS A 92 4.84 -8.96 1.72
CA CYS A 92 5.93 -9.25 0.80
C CYS A 92 6.81 -7.99 0.68
N GLN A 93 7.61 -7.71 1.71
CA GLN A 93 8.67 -6.72 1.58
C GLN A 93 9.54 -7.07 0.36
N LYS A 94 9.99 -6.04 -0.36
CA LYS A 94 10.96 -6.22 -1.45
C LYS A 94 12.11 -7.06 -0.92
N ASN A 95 12.33 -8.21 -1.55
CA ASN A 95 13.51 -9.02 -1.29
C ASN A 95 14.70 -8.10 -1.56
N ASN A 96 15.35 -7.60 -0.49
CA ASN A 96 16.60 -6.87 -0.64
C ASN A 96 17.50 -7.72 -1.52
N PRO A 97 18.23 -7.14 -2.49
CA PRO A 97 19.12 -7.91 -3.34
C PRO A 97 20.02 -8.71 -2.40
N LEU A 98 19.79 -10.02 -2.39
CA LEU A 98 20.62 -10.92 -1.60
C LEU A 98 22.03 -10.75 -2.15
N PRO A 99 23.06 -10.65 -1.29
CA PRO A 99 24.43 -10.61 -1.75
C PRO A 99 24.62 -11.76 -2.75
N TYR A 100 25.17 -11.43 -3.92
CA TYR A 100 25.26 -12.33 -5.07
C TYR A 100 26.02 -13.60 -4.66
N LEU A 101 25.30 -14.63 -4.24
CA LEU A 101 25.85 -15.95 -3.99
C LEU A 101 25.86 -16.67 -5.34
N THR A 102 27.04 -17.08 -5.75
CA THR A 102 27.43 -17.59 -7.07
C THR A 102 26.74 -18.89 -7.54
N LYS A 103 25.58 -19.26 -6.98
CA LYS A 103 24.79 -20.45 -7.38
C LYS A 103 23.28 -20.15 -7.34
N ALA A 104 22.77 -19.63 -8.46
CA ALA A 104 21.43 -19.03 -8.60
C ALA A 104 20.23 -20.01 -8.72
N HIS A 105 20.41 -21.32 -8.54
CA HIS A 105 19.34 -22.31 -8.84
C HIS A 105 18.55 -22.84 -7.63
N THR A 106 18.85 -22.40 -6.39
CA THR A 106 18.35 -23.10 -5.18
C THR A 106 17.40 -22.31 -4.27
N THR A 107 17.09 -21.05 -4.57
CA THR A 107 16.46 -20.13 -3.59
C THR A 107 14.95 -19.93 -3.75
N VAL A 108 14.39 -20.00 -4.97
CA VAL A 108 12.94 -19.80 -5.18
C VAL A 108 12.13 -21.00 -4.63
N ALA A 109 12.65 -22.21 -4.77
CA ALA A 109 12.01 -23.43 -4.28
C ALA A 109 11.94 -23.51 -2.74
N LYS A 110 12.87 -22.88 -2.02
CA LYS A 110 12.86 -22.87 -0.55
C LYS A 110 11.78 -21.96 0.02
N TYR A 111 11.55 -20.79 -0.59
CA TYR A 111 10.47 -19.89 -0.16
C TYR A 111 9.08 -20.49 -0.41
N ILE A 112 8.86 -21.05 -1.61
CA ILE A 112 7.58 -21.72 -1.94
C ILE A 112 7.35 -22.95 -1.05
N SER A 113 8.39 -23.76 -0.77
CA SER A 113 8.23 -24.93 0.10
C SER A 113 8.01 -24.57 1.56
N THR A 114 8.56 -23.46 2.05
CA THR A 114 8.32 -22.99 3.43
C THR A 114 6.90 -22.46 3.59
N ILE A 115 6.39 -21.72 2.60
CA ILE A 115 5.00 -21.24 2.57
C ILE A 115 4.01 -22.42 2.50
N LEU A 116 4.27 -23.41 1.64
CA LEU A 116 3.43 -24.62 1.55
C LEU A 116 3.45 -25.47 2.83
N ARG A 117 4.58 -25.52 3.55
CA ARG A 117 4.66 -26.20 4.85
C ARG A 117 3.87 -25.47 5.93
N LEU A 118 3.92 -24.14 5.97
CA LEU A 118 3.11 -23.32 6.87
C LEU A 118 1.61 -23.50 6.61
N PHE A 119 1.17 -23.52 5.35
CA PHE A 119 -0.23 -23.80 4.99
C PHE A 119 -0.70 -25.17 5.47
N ARG A 120 0.14 -26.22 5.35
CA ARG A 120 -0.20 -27.58 5.83
C ARG A 120 -0.23 -27.72 7.34
N VAL A 121 0.52 -26.91 8.08
CA VAL A 121 0.47 -26.89 9.55
C VAL A 121 -0.79 -26.20 10.04
N ILE A 122 -1.18 -25.09 9.40
CA ILE A 122 -2.39 -24.34 9.77
C ILE A 122 -3.65 -25.18 9.49
N LEU A 123 -3.73 -25.84 8.33
CA LEU A 123 -4.86 -26.73 7.96
C LEU A 123 -4.97 -28.02 8.78
N LYS A 124 -3.97 -28.38 9.59
CA LYS A 124 -4.00 -29.56 10.46
C LYS A 124 -4.39 -29.26 11.91
N ILE A 125 -4.48 -27.99 12.27
CA ILE A 125 -4.76 -27.54 13.66
C ILE A 125 -6.22 -27.06 13.81
N THR A 126 -6.90 -26.76 12.70
CA THR A 126 -8.37 -26.69 12.58
C THR A 126 -8.95 -28.05 12.24
#